data_AF-A0A242MCI2-F1
#
_entry.id   AF-A0A242MCI2-F1
#
_cell.length_a   1.000
_cell.length_b   1.000
_cell.length_c   1.000
_cell.angle_alpha   90.00
_cell.angle_beta   90.00
_cell.angle_gamma   90.00
#
_symmetry.space_group_name_H-M   'P 1'
#
loop_
_entity.id
_entity.type
_entity.pdbx_description
1 polymer ?
#
loop_
_entity_poly.entity_id
_entity_poly.type
_entity_poly.pdbx_seq_one_letter_code
_entity_poly.pdbx_strand_id
1 'polypeptide(L)'
;MQGKSQRLVELDFFRGLVLLVILVDHIGGSMVSRMTLHAFALNDAAEVFVFLGGFATATAYVSMCARRSESAARARFLRRAFQIYRAFLVTAALMLLTSFVLRPLFGSAPNLATTDLDAFIAAPFTALIDILLLRRQPYLASVLPMYAFFALAVPLVLPLARSKPWLLLAASIALWALAPPVAEYLPSAEDLLWDFNPAAWQLMFVIGVIACCPAGLSAGERAQVRMDR
;
A
#
# COMPACT_ATOMS: atom_id res chain seq x y z
N MET A 1 22.80 21.63 19.14
CA MET A 1 23.16 20.97 17.85
C MET A 1 21.92 20.22 17.37
N GLN A 2 21.24 20.73 16.33
CA GLN A 2 20.05 20.10 15.77
C GLN A 2 20.46 18.80 15.06
N GLY A 3 20.05 17.66 15.60
CA GLY A 3 20.29 16.35 14.99
C GLY A 3 19.68 16.32 13.59
N LYS A 4 20.55 16.29 12.57
CA LYS A 4 20.16 16.06 11.16
C LYS A 4 19.22 14.87 11.14
N SER A 5 18.10 15.04 10.45
CA SER A 5 17.22 13.93 10.15
C SER A 5 18.02 12.88 9.41
N GLN A 6 18.38 11.78 10.07
CA GLN A 6 18.88 10.56 9.45
C GLN A 6 17.74 10.00 8.60
N ARG A 7 17.55 10.60 7.43
CA ARG A 7 16.70 10.10 6.36
C ARG A 7 17.46 8.87 5.85
N LEU A 8 16.89 7.69 6.05
CA LEU A 8 17.52 6.43 5.63
C LEU A 8 17.57 6.42 4.11
N VAL A 9 18.74 6.76 3.55
CA VAL A 9 18.95 6.89 2.11
C VAL A 9 18.78 5.54 1.43
N GLU A 10 19.20 4.48 2.11
CA GLU A 10 19.06 3.08 1.69
C GLU A 10 17.58 2.71 1.54
N LEU A 11 16.76 3.09 2.51
CA LEU A 11 15.32 2.81 2.46
C LEU A 11 14.66 3.56 1.29
N ASP A 12 15.03 4.81 1.06
CA ASP A 12 14.51 5.58 -0.07
C ASP A 12 15.01 5.03 -1.42
N PHE A 13 16.25 4.52 -1.48
CA PHE A 13 16.81 3.83 -2.64
C PHE A 13 16.04 2.53 -2.95
N PHE A 14 15.87 1.64 -1.97
CA PHE A 14 15.14 0.38 -2.17
C PHE A 14 13.67 0.62 -2.53
N ARG A 15 13.03 1.65 -1.96
CA ARG A 15 11.68 2.04 -2.37
C ARG A 15 11.62 2.49 -3.84
N GLY A 16 12.60 3.28 -4.29
CA GLY A 16 12.70 3.70 -5.68
C GLY A 16 12.95 2.52 -6.63
N LEU A 17 13.85 1.62 -6.25
CA LEU A 17 14.16 0.40 -7.01
C LEU A 17 12.94 -0.51 -7.14
N VAL A 18 12.20 -0.75 -6.05
CA VAL A 18 10.99 -1.57 -6.07
C VAL A 18 9.89 -0.95 -6.94
N LEU A 19 9.73 0.38 -6.90
CA LEU A 19 8.79 1.07 -7.80
C LEU A 19 9.17 0.90 -9.27
N LEU A 20 10.47 0.91 -9.60
CA LEU A 20 10.95 0.66 -10.96
C LEU A 20 10.67 -0.79 -11.37
N VAL A 21 10.92 -1.75 -10.48
CA VAL A 21 10.63 -3.17 -10.74
C VAL A 21 9.14 -3.38 -10.99
N ILE A 22 8.25 -2.84 -10.13
CA ILE A 22 6.79 -2.92 -10.31
C ILE A 22 6.38 -2.30 -11.65
N LEU A 23 6.93 -1.13 -11.99
CA LEU A 23 6.65 -0.49 -13.27
C LEU A 23 7.02 -1.40 -14.44
N VAL A 24 8.24 -1.96 -14.45
CA VAL A 24 8.70 -2.84 -15.54
C VAL A 24 7.85 -4.10 -15.63
N ASP A 25 7.49 -4.67 -14.48
CA ASP A 25 6.70 -5.89 -14.37
C ASP A 25 5.28 -5.71 -14.95
N HIS A 26 4.68 -4.53 -14.72
CA HIS A 26 3.33 -4.19 -15.16
C HIS A 26 3.27 -3.48 -16.53
N ILE A 27 4.39 -3.33 -17.25
CA ILE A 27 4.35 -2.94 -18.67
C ILE A 27 3.96 -4.18 -19.49
N GLY A 28 2.65 -4.33 -19.74
CA GLY A 28 2.09 -5.39 -20.57
C GLY A 28 2.72 -5.45 -21.96
N GLY A 29 3.18 -6.65 -22.37
CA GLY A 29 3.73 -6.91 -23.71
C GLY A 29 5.24 -6.71 -23.88
N SER A 30 5.98 -6.33 -22.83
CA SER A 30 7.45 -6.20 -22.92
C SER A 30 8.16 -7.55 -22.76
N MET A 31 9.24 -7.80 -23.52
CA MET A 31 10.10 -8.98 -23.31
C MET A 31 10.76 -8.99 -21.91
N VAL A 32 10.87 -7.82 -21.28
CA VAL A 32 11.49 -7.62 -19.96
C VAL A 32 10.55 -8.04 -18.83
N SER A 33 9.23 -7.89 -18.97
CA SER A 33 8.22 -8.42 -18.03
C SER A 33 8.24 -9.97 -17.95
N ARG A 34 8.80 -10.66 -18.95
CA ARG A 34 9.09 -12.12 -18.87
C ARG A 34 10.39 -12.47 -18.14
N MET A 35 11.16 -11.47 -17.73
CA MET A 35 12.44 -11.62 -17.03
C MET A 35 12.42 -10.99 -15.62
N THR A 36 11.30 -10.42 -15.19
CA THR A 36 11.11 -9.85 -13.85
C THR A 36 10.82 -10.93 -12.82
N LEU A 37 10.92 -10.60 -11.52
CA LEU A 37 10.71 -11.54 -10.41
C LEU A 37 9.37 -12.29 -10.51
N HIS A 38 8.32 -11.68 -11.07
CA HIS A 38 7.02 -12.34 -11.29
C HIS A 38 7.11 -13.60 -12.17
N ALA A 39 8.11 -13.70 -13.05
CA ALA A 39 8.34 -14.85 -13.92
C ALA A 39 9.23 -15.96 -13.29
N PHE A 40 9.96 -15.67 -12.20
CA PHE A 40 10.99 -16.57 -11.65
C PHE A 40 10.95 -16.78 -10.12
N ALA A 41 10.20 -15.98 -9.37
CA ALA A 41 10.17 -16.01 -7.91
C ALA A 41 8.78 -16.34 -7.36
N LEU A 42 8.73 -17.12 -6.29
CA LEU A 42 7.52 -17.40 -5.51
C LEU A 42 7.00 -16.15 -4.74
N ASN A 43 7.74 -15.04 -4.76
CA ASN A 43 7.39 -13.73 -4.21
C ASN A 43 7.48 -12.67 -5.32
N ASP A 44 6.41 -11.89 -5.47
CA ASP A 44 6.24 -10.71 -6.30
C ASP A 44 6.95 -9.46 -5.70
N ALA A 45 7.30 -8.51 -6.56
CA ALA A 45 7.83 -7.20 -6.16
C ALA A 45 6.83 -6.44 -5.25
N ALA A 46 5.53 -6.75 -5.38
CA ALA A 46 4.47 -6.23 -4.52
C ALA A 46 4.68 -6.59 -3.03
N GLU A 47 5.07 -7.81 -2.66
CA GLU A 47 5.27 -8.14 -1.24
C GLU A 47 6.41 -7.34 -0.63
N VAL A 48 7.53 -7.21 -1.36
CA VAL A 48 8.68 -6.41 -0.92
C VAL A 48 8.27 -4.95 -0.77
N PHE A 49 7.46 -4.42 -1.69
CA PHE A 49 6.94 -3.06 -1.60
C PHE A 49 6.06 -2.83 -0.36
N VAL A 50 5.18 -3.78 -0.07
CA VAL A 50 4.28 -3.72 1.09
C VAL A 50 5.06 -3.84 2.40
N PHE A 51 6.02 -4.76 2.47
CA PHE A 51 6.93 -4.90 3.60
C PHE A 51 7.73 -3.61 3.87
N LEU A 52 8.39 -3.06 2.84
CA LEU A 52 9.14 -1.81 2.95
C LEU A 52 8.22 -0.64 3.32
N GLY A 53 6.98 -0.64 2.82
CA GLY A 53 5.94 0.31 3.18
C GLY A 53 5.63 0.29 4.68
N GLY A 54 5.49 -0.90 5.28
CA GLY A 54 5.32 -1.10 6.71
C GLY A 54 6.51 -0.59 7.53
N PHE A 55 7.72 -1.01 7.14
CA PHE A 55 8.96 -0.61 7.79
C PHE A 55 9.19 0.92 7.77
N ALA A 56 9.01 1.53 6.60
CA ALA A 56 9.14 2.98 6.42
C ALA A 56 8.10 3.75 7.24
N THR A 57 6.86 3.23 7.28
CA THR A 57 5.77 3.83 8.04
C THR A 57 6.04 3.80 9.53
N ALA A 58 6.53 2.67 10.05
CA ALA A 58 6.91 2.54 11.45
C ALA A 58 8.05 3.50 11.83
N THR A 59 9.09 3.56 11.01
CA THR A 59 10.22 4.48 11.19
C THR A 59 9.74 5.94 11.22
N ALA A 60 8.89 6.32 10.25
CA ALA A 60 8.33 7.66 10.17
C ALA A 60 7.46 8.00 11.40
N TYR A 61 6.62 7.07 11.85
CA TYR A 61 5.77 7.25 13.02
C TYR A 61 6.60 7.44 14.29
N VAL A 62 7.58 6.56 14.56
CA VAL A 62 8.45 6.66 15.74
C VAL A 62 9.25 7.96 15.71
N SER A 63 9.80 8.36 14.56
CA SER A 63 10.53 9.62 14.42
C SER A 63 9.65 10.85 14.69
N MET A 64 8.38 10.81 14.28
CA MET A 64 7.41 11.88 14.53
C MET A 64 7.01 11.96 16.00
N CYS A 65 6.78 10.82 16.66
CA CYS A 65 6.51 10.77 18.09
C CYS A 65 7.68 11.35 18.91
N ALA A 66 8.93 11.05 18.51
CA ALA A 66 10.11 11.55 19.20
C ALA A 66 10.33 13.07 19.03
N ARG A 67 9.89 13.65 17.90
CA ARG A 67 10.09 15.09 17.59
C ARG A 67 8.93 15.99 17.98
N ARG A 68 7.71 15.45 18.03
CA ARG A 68 6.49 16.21 18.31
C ARG A 68 5.69 15.52 19.40
N SER A 69 4.66 14.79 19.02
CA SER A 69 3.78 14.06 19.92
C SER A 69 3.14 12.90 19.17
N GLU A 70 2.62 11.94 19.91
CA GLU A 70 1.89 10.83 19.33
C GLU A 70 0.62 11.31 18.62
N SER A 71 -0.10 12.29 19.19
CA SER A 71 -1.28 12.89 18.54
C SER A 71 -0.94 13.53 17.20
N ALA A 72 0.19 14.22 17.10
CA ALA A 72 0.66 14.82 15.84
C ALA A 72 1.02 13.74 14.79
N ALA A 73 1.60 12.62 15.22
CA ALA A 73 1.88 11.48 14.35
C ALA A 73 0.58 10.86 13.82
N ARG A 74 -0.38 10.56 14.71
CA ARG A 74 -1.70 10.01 14.33
C ARG A 74 -2.43 10.91 13.33
N ALA A 75 -2.53 12.21 13.62
CA ALA A 75 -3.19 13.16 12.73
C ALA A 75 -2.52 13.27 11.36
N ARG A 76 -1.18 13.13 11.29
CA ARG A 76 -0.45 13.11 10.02
C ARG A 76 -0.83 11.90 9.17
N PHE A 77 -0.95 10.72 9.76
CA PHE A 77 -1.30 9.50 9.03
C PHE A 77 -2.76 9.50 8.56
N LEU A 78 -3.69 10.06 9.35
CA LEU A 78 -5.07 10.27 8.90
C LEU A 78 -5.13 11.22 7.69
N ARG A 79 -4.39 12.33 7.72
CA ARG A 79 -4.27 13.22 6.54
C ARG A 79 -3.63 12.52 5.35
N ARG A 80 -2.63 11.66 5.59
CA ARG A 80 -1.97 10.89 4.53
C ARG A 80 -2.92 9.89 3.88
N ALA A 81 -3.77 9.21 4.66
CA ALA A 81 -4.80 8.34 4.11
C ALA A 81 -5.72 9.09 3.14
N PHE A 82 -6.19 10.28 3.54
CA PHE A 82 -7.02 11.11 2.67
C PHE A 82 -6.28 11.61 1.42
N GLN A 83 -4.98 11.92 1.53
CA GLN A 83 -4.15 12.25 0.37
C GLN A 83 -4.05 11.07 -0.61
N ILE A 84 -3.86 9.85 -0.10
CA ILE A 84 -3.78 8.63 -0.93
C ILE A 84 -5.13 8.36 -1.59
N TYR A 85 -6.24 8.50 -0.86
CA TYR A 85 -7.58 8.39 -1.41
C TYR A 85 -7.84 9.39 -2.55
N ARG A 86 -7.47 10.66 -2.36
CA ARG A 86 -7.55 11.67 -3.44
C ARG A 86 -6.66 11.32 -4.63
N ALA A 87 -5.45 10.83 -4.36
CA ALA A 87 -4.53 10.40 -5.42
C ALA A 87 -5.12 9.23 -6.21
N PHE A 88 -5.80 8.28 -5.54
CA PHE A 88 -6.55 7.22 -6.20
C PHE A 88 -7.62 7.78 -7.13
N LEU A 89 -8.49 8.68 -6.66
CA LEU A 89 -9.55 9.26 -7.49
C LEU A 89 -9.01 9.96 -8.74
N VAL A 90 -7.94 10.76 -8.57
CA VAL A 90 -7.29 11.45 -9.69
C VAL A 90 -6.66 10.44 -10.66
N THR A 91 -5.98 9.42 -10.14
CA THR A 91 -5.34 8.38 -10.97
C THR A 91 -6.38 7.59 -11.75
N ALA A 92 -7.47 7.17 -11.10
CA ALA A 92 -8.57 6.47 -11.76
C ALA A 92 -9.20 7.32 -12.88
N ALA A 93 -9.45 8.61 -12.61
CA ALA A 93 -9.97 9.53 -13.63
C ALA A 93 -8.99 9.71 -14.81
N LEU A 94 -7.70 9.87 -14.54
CA LEU A 94 -6.67 9.96 -15.58
C LEU A 94 -6.55 8.67 -16.40
N MET A 95 -6.69 7.50 -15.77
CA MET A 95 -6.67 6.21 -16.46
C MET A 95 -7.88 6.06 -17.39
N LEU A 96 -9.08 6.42 -16.94
CA LEU A 96 -10.28 6.41 -17.78
C LEU A 96 -10.16 7.39 -18.94
N LEU A 97 -9.70 8.62 -18.68
CA LEU A 97 -9.49 9.64 -19.71
C LEU A 97 -8.45 9.19 -20.74
N THR A 98 -7.32 8.66 -20.28
CA THR A 98 -6.25 8.17 -21.16
C THR A 98 -6.76 7.01 -22.00
N SER A 99 -7.52 6.10 -21.40
CA SER A 99 -8.12 4.97 -22.11
C SER A 99 -9.15 5.42 -23.15
N PHE A 100 -9.95 6.43 -22.84
CA PHE A 100 -10.90 7.04 -23.78
C PHE A 100 -10.20 7.66 -25.00
N VAL A 101 -9.10 8.40 -24.77
CA VAL A 101 -8.35 9.07 -25.84
C VAL A 101 -7.53 8.08 -26.69
N LEU A 102 -6.93 7.07 -26.07
CA LEU A 102 -6.00 6.16 -26.74
C LEU A 102 -6.67 4.91 -27.36
N ARG A 103 -7.86 4.51 -26.91
CA ARG A 103 -8.59 3.35 -27.46
C ARG A 103 -8.77 3.39 -28.98
N PRO A 104 -9.10 4.52 -29.63
CA PRO A 104 -9.21 4.56 -31.10
C PRO A 104 -7.89 4.32 -31.83
N LEU A 105 -6.75 4.62 -31.20
CA LEU A 105 -5.42 4.49 -31.79
C LEU A 105 -4.80 3.11 -31.55
N PHE A 106 -5.03 2.55 -30.37
CA PHE A 106 -4.33 1.35 -29.89
C PHE A 106 -5.27 0.18 -29.55
N GLY A 107 -6.58 0.31 -29.77
CA GLY A 107 -7.57 -0.72 -29.48
C GLY A 107 -7.54 -1.14 -28.01
N SER A 108 -7.42 -2.45 -27.77
CA SER A 108 -7.32 -3.06 -26.43
C SER A 108 -5.87 -3.29 -26.02
N ALA A 109 -5.06 -2.22 -26.00
CA ALA A 109 -3.70 -2.32 -25.49
C ALA A 109 -3.70 -2.73 -24.00
N PRO A 110 -2.74 -3.56 -23.56
CA PRO A 110 -2.83 -4.32 -22.30
C PRO A 110 -2.89 -3.48 -21.02
N ASN A 111 -2.47 -2.21 -21.06
CA ASN A 111 -2.46 -1.32 -19.89
C ASN A 111 -3.60 -0.29 -19.92
N LEU A 112 -4.45 -0.30 -20.95
CA LEU A 112 -5.63 0.55 -21.00
C LEU A 112 -6.73 -0.05 -20.13
N ALA A 113 -7.39 0.79 -19.34
CA ALA A 113 -8.51 0.41 -18.49
C ALA A 113 -9.79 0.30 -19.32
N THR A 114 -9.78 -0.49 -20.40
CA THR A 114 -10.88 -0.59 -21.37
C THR A 114 -12.15 -1.13 -20.74
N THR A 115 -12.04 -2.14 -19.87
CA THR A 115 -13.19 -2.72 -19.16
C THR A 115 -13.84 -1.71 -18.21
N ASP A 116 -13.04 -0.98 -17.43
CA ASP A 116 -13.56 0.07 -16.55
C ASP A 116 -14.15 1.24 -17.33
N LEU A 117 -13.55 1.57 -18.48
CA LEU A 117 -14.06 2.58 -19.40
C LEU A 117 -15.41 2.16 -20.00
N ASP A 118 -15.55 0.90 -20.43
CA ASP A 118 -16.81 0.37 -20.97
C ASP A 118 -17.92 0.43 -19.90
N ALA A 119 -17.63 0.03 -18.67
CA ALA A 119 -18.55 0.15 -17.53
C ALA A 119 -18.93 1.62 -17.25
N PHE A 120 -17.96 2.53 -17.32
CA PHE A 120 -18.18 3.96 -17.12
C PHE A 120 -19.05 4.58 -18.23
N ILE A 121 -18.83 4.21 -19.49
CA ILE A 121 -19.65 4.68 -20.62
C ILE A 121 -21.07 4.14 -20.51
N ALA A 122 -21.24 2.88 -20.12
CA ALA A 122 -22.55 2.25 -19.98
C ALA A 122 -23.41 2.86 -18.85
N ALA A 123 -22.80 3.15 -17.71
CA ALA A 123 -23.49 3.68 -16.53
C ALA A 123 -22.62 4.69 -15.76
N PRO A 124 -22.47 5.94 -16.24
CA PRO A 124 -21.48 6.89 -15.72
C PRO A 124 -21.71 7.28 -14.26
N PHE A 125 -22.97 7.48 -13.85
CA PHE A 125 -23.30 7.82 -12.47
C PHE A 125 -23.01 6.67 -11.51
N THR A 126 -23.40 5.44 -11.87
CA THR A 126 -23.13 4.24 -11.07
C THR A 126 -21.64 3.97 -10.97
N ALA A 127 -20.92 4.00 -12.09
CA ALA A 127 -19.48 3.79 -12.12
C ALA A 127 -18.72 4.85 -11.31
N LEU A 128 -19.16 6.12 -11.35
CA LEU A 128 -18.58 7.18 -10.54
C LEU A 128 -18.78 6.91 -9.03
N ILE A 129 -20.00 6.53 -8.62
CA ILE A 129 -20.29 6.17 -7.23
C ILE A 129 -19.46 4.95 -6.81
N ASP A 130 -19.36 3.93 -7.66
CA ASP A 130 -18.58 2.74 -7.37
C ASP A 130 -17.09 3.06 -7.21
N ILE A 131 -16.53 3.94 -8.03
CA ILE A 131 -15.14 4.40 -7.86
C ILE A 131 -14.98 5.21 -6.57
N LEU A 132 -15.90 6.15 -6.29
CA LEU A 132 -15.86 6.97 -5.07
C LEU A 132 -15.93 6.12 -3.80
N LEU A 133 -16.75 5.07 -3.81
CA LEU A 133 -16.92 4.13 -2.70
C LEU A 133 -15.91 2.98 -2.71
N LEU A 134 -14.90 3.03 -3.59
CA LEU A 134 -13.85 2.00 -3.73
C LEU A 134 -14.38 0.62 -4.18
N ARG A 135 -15.63 0.54 -4.65
CA ARG A 135 -16.28 -0.65 -5.18
C ARG A 135 -15.73 -1.09 -6.53
N ARG A 136 -15.27 -0.12 -7.33
CA ARG A 136 -14.59 -0.34 -8.61
C ARG A 136 -13.26 0.39 -8.61
N GLN A 137 -12.20 -0.33 -8.98
CA GLN A 137 -10.83 0.18 -8.97
C GLN A 137 -10.14 -0.29 -10.24
N PRO A 138 -9.61 0.62 -11.08
CA PRO A 138 -8.76 0.20 -12.17
C PRO A 138 -7.55 -0.56 -11.63
N TYR A 139 -7.20 -1.69 -12.27
CA TYR A 139 -6.19 -2.63 -11.80
C TYR A 139 -4.86 -1.95 -11.38
N LEU A 140 -4.30 -1.08 -12.22
CA LEU A 140 -3.02 -0.39 -11.91
C LEU A 140 -3.12 0.61 -10.74
N ALA A 141 -4.34 1.03 -10.37
CA ALA A 141 -4.59 1.96 -9.28
C ALA A 141 -5.09 1.27 -7.99
N SER A 142 -5.46 -0.01 -8.03
CA SER A 142 -6.09 -0.73 -6.91
C SER A 142 -5.14 -0.94 -5.71
N VAL A 143 -3.83 -0.76 -5.90
CA VAL A 143 -2.86 -0.69 -4.79
C VAL A 143 -3.07 0.53 -3.89
N LEU A 144 -3.58 1.65 -4.41
CA LEU A 144 -3.70 2.90 -3.66
C LEU A 144 -4.76 2.82 -2.54
N PRO A 145 -5.99 2.33 -2.79
CA PRO A 145 -6.97 2.12 -1.73
C PRO A 145 -6.45 1.26 -0.57
N MET A 146 -5.73 0.17 -0.87
CA MET A 146 -5.09 -0.66 0.16
C MET A 146 -4.15 0.16 1.06
N TYR A 147 -3.27 0.99 0.48
CA TYR A 147 -2.39 1.86 1.26
C TYR A 147 -3.14 2.98 2.00
N ALA A 148 -4.29 3.44 1.50
CA ALA A 148 -5.14 4.35 2.24
C ALA A 148 -5.67 3.68 3.53
N PHE A 149 -6.13 2.43 3.45
CA PHE A 149 -6.52 1.63 4.62
C PHE A 149 -5.35 1.43 5.59
N PHE A 150 -4.16 1.10 5.10
CA PHE A 150 -2.99 0.95 5.98
C PHE A 150 -2.65 2.27 6.68
N ALA A 151 -2.68 3.40 5.96
CA ALA A 151 -2.46 4.70 6.57
C ALA A 151 -3.52 5.06 7.62
N LEU A 152 -4.78 4.64 7.44
CA LEU A 152 -5.84 4.78 8.46
C LEU A 152 -5.63 3.86 9.67
N ALA A 153 -5.10 2.66 9.46
CA ALA A 153 -4.86 1.68 10.51
C ALA A 153 -3.63 2.03 11.37
N VAL A 154 -2.64 2.73 10.82
CA VAL A 154 -1.38 3.09 11.51
C VAL A 154 -1.55 3.73 12.90
N PRO A 155 -2.44 4.72 13.11
CA PRO A 155 -2.74 5.26 14.43
C PRO A 155 -3.10 4.23 15.50
N LEU A 156 -3.64 3.07 15.11
CA LEU A 156 -3.99 1.96 16.01
C LEU A 156 -2.90 0.88 16.05
N VAL A 157 -2.37 0.50 14.87
CA VAL A 157 -1.39 -0.58 14.71
C VAL A 157 -0.07 -0.24 15.38
N LEU A 158 0.43 0.99 15.25
CA LEU A 158 1.78 1.34 15.74
C LEU A 158 1.90 1.39 17.27
N PRO A 159 0.94 1.97 18.01
CA PRO A 159 0.92 1.84 19.47
C PRO A 159 0.84 0.39 19.95
N LEU A 160 0.06 -0.45 19.25
CA LEU A 160 -0.05 -1.87 19.56
C LEU A 160 1.25 -2.63 19.25
N ALA A 161 1.90 -2.33 18.12
CA ALA A 161 3.19 -2.91 17.75
C ALA A 161 4.28 -2.63 18.79
N ARG A 162 4.28 -1.44 19.39
CA ARG A 162 5.27 -1.05 20.41
C ARG A 162 5.04 -1.68 21.78
N SER A 163 3.79 -2.01 22.10
CA SER A 163 3.40 -2.53 23.42
C SER A 163 3.23 -4.04 23.44
N LYS A 164 2.60 -4.60 22.40
CA LYS A 164 2.25 -6.03 22.28
C LYS A 164 2.47 -6.53 20.85
N PRO A 165 3.72 -6.58 20.36
CA PRO A 165 4.05 -6.99 18.99
C PRO A 165 3.58 -8.40 18.64
N TRP A 166 3.67 -9.35 19.57
CA TRP A 166 3.19 -10.73 19.37
C TRP A 166 1.67 -10.82 19.25
N LEU A 167 0.94 -10.00 20.02
CA LEU A 167 -0.53 -9.93 19.90
C LEU A 167 -0.93 -9.35 18.54
N LEU A 168 -0.23 -8.30 18.10
CA LEU A 168 -0.45 -7.73 16.76
C LEU A 168 -0.16 -8.76 15.67
N LEU A 169 0.95 -9.51 15.77
CA LEU A 169 1.29 -10.55 14.80
C LEU A 169 0.24 -11.67 14.79
N ALA A 170 -0.19 -12.16 15.95
CA ALA A 170 -1.22 -13.18 16.05
C ALA A 170 -2.56 -12.72 15.44
N ALA A 171 -2.98 -11.48 15.76
CA ALA A 171 -4.19 -10.89 15.17
C ALA A 171 -4.05 -10.71 13.65
N SER A 172 -2.86 -10.32 13.17
CA SER A 172 -2.57 -10.18 11.75
C SER A 172 -2.62 -11.52 11.01
N ILE A 173 -2.05 -12.59 11.58
CA ILE A 173 -2.14 -13.96 11.01
C ILE A 173 -3.60 -14.45 10.99
N ALA A 174 -4.35 -14.22 12.06
CA ALA A 174 -5.77 -14.59 12.11
C ALA A 174 -6.59 -13.84 11.05
N LEU A 175 -6.37 -12.53 10.88
CA LEU A 175 -7.05 -11.74 9.85
C LEU A 175 -6.64 -12.19 8.44
N TRP A 176 -5.38 -12.55 8.23
CA TRP A 176 -4.91 -13.10 6.95
C TRP A 176 -5.57 -14.45 6.63
N ALA A 177 -5.70 -15.35 7.61
CA ALA A 177 -6.38 -16.63 7.43
C ALA A 177 -7.88 -16.45 7.12
N LEU A 178 -8.49 -15.39 7.67
CA LEU A 178 -9.88 -15.00 7.40
C LEU A 178 -10.02 -14.08 6.17
N ALA A 179 -8.94 -13.80 5.42
CA ALA A 179 -9.00 -12.86 4.31
C ALA A 179 -9.98 -13.27 3.19
N PRO A 180 -10.14 -14.56 2.83
CA PRO A 180 -11.12 -14.95 1.82
C PRO A 180 -12.58 -14.57 2.18
N PRO A 181 -13.14 -14.98 3.33
CA PRO A 181 -14.49 -14.55 3.70
C PRO A 181 -14.58 -13.05 4.00
N VAL A 182 -13.51 -12.41 4.49
CA VAL A 182 -13.48 -10.95 4.69
C VAL A 182 -13.57 -10.20 3.37
N ALA A 183 -13.07 -10.77 2.27
CA ALA A 183 -13.12 -10.14 0.95
C ALA A 183 -14.55 -9.88 0.48
N GLU A 184 -15.50 -10.74 0.86
CA GLU A 184 -16.92 -10.62 0.50
C GLU A 184 -17.61 -9.42 1.18
N TYR A 185 -17.06 -8.95 2.31
CA TYR A 185 -17.59 -7.78 3.03
C TYR A 185 -16.91 -6.47 2.62
N LEU A 186 -15.87 -6.52 1.79
CA LEU A 186 -15.26 -5.32 1.24
C LEU A 186 -16.23 -4.67 0.24
N PRO A 187 -16.23 -3.33 0.13
CA PRO A 187 -17.08 -2.67 -0.84
C PRO A 187 -16.61 -3.07 -2.24
N SER A 188 -17.41 -3.86 -2.95
CA SER A 188 -17.17 -4.22 -4.35
C SER A 188 -18.43 -4.02 -5.19
N ALA A 189 -18.23 -3.74 -6.47
CA ALA A 189 -19.29 -3.81 -7.48
C ALA A 189 -19.54 -5.28 -7.84
N GLU A 190 -20.69 -5.58 -8.44
CA GLU A 190 -21.06 -6.97 -8.79
C GLU A 190 -19.94 -7.66 -9.57
N ASP A 191 -19.65 -8.91 -9.18
CA ASP A 191 -18.63 -9.78 -9.76
C ASP A 191 -17.17 -9.27 -9.72
N LEU A 192 -16.90 -8.25 -8.90
CA LEU A 192 -15.54 -7.75 -8.66
C LEU A 192 -15.05 -8.12 -7.27
N LEU A 193 -13.79 -8.55 -7.21
CA LEU A 193 -13.04 -8.72 -5.96
C LEU A 193 -11.92 -7.68 -5.92
N TRP A 194 -11.45 -7.38 -4.70
CA TRP A 194 -10.28 -6.53 -4.53
C TRP A 194 -9.02 -7.29 -4.92
N ASP A 195 -8.35 -6.87 -6.00
CA ASP A 195 -7.03 -7.41 -6.39
C ASP A 195 -6.04 -7.33 -5.22
N PHE A 196 -6.00 -6.15 -4.57
CA PHE A 196 -5.21 -5.89 -3.37
C PHE A 196 -6.10 -5.91 -2.12
N ASN A 197 -6.58 -7.10 -1.75
CA ASN A 197 -7.36 -7.29 -0.52
C ASN A 197 -6.57 -6.84 0.74
N PRO A 198 -6.99 -5.77 1.44
CA PRO A 198 -6.26 -5.25 2.60
C PRO A 198 -6.13 -6.26 3.75
N ALA A 199 -7.07 -7.20 3.90
CA ALA A 199 -7.04 -8.22 4.95
C ALA A 199 -5.93 -9.26 4.73
N ALA A 200 -5.61 -9.56 3.47
CA ALA A 200 -4.49 -10.43 3.12
C ALA A 200 -3.16 -9.66 3.21
N TRP A 201 -3.07 -8.52 2.52
CA TRP A 201 -1.81 -7.78 2.38
C TRP A 201 -1.32 -7.11 3.68
N GLN A 202 -2.20 -6.89 4.66
CA GLN A 202 -1.80 -6.33 5.96
C GLN A 202 -0.77 -7.20 6.69
N LEU A 203 -0.72 -8.52 6.46
CA LEU A 203 0.28 -9.38 7.10
C LEU A 203 1.70 -8.94 6.73
N MET A 204 1.96 -8.76 5.43
CA MET A 204 3.27 -8.32 4.95
C MET A 204 3.62 -6.92 5.47
N PHE A 205 2.63 -6.03 5.54
CA PHE A 205 2.79 -4.70 6.12
C PHE A 205 3.14 -4.76 7.62
N VAL A 206 2.42 -5.58 8.40
CA VAL A 206 2.63 -5.76 9.84
C VAL A 206 3.99 -6.36 10.14
N ILE A 207 4.45 -7.36 9.36
CA ILE A 207 5.80 -7.92 9.49
C ILE A 207 6.85 -6.81 9.31
N GLY A 208 6.68 -5.94 8.30
CA GLY A 208 7.54 -4.77 8.10
C GLY A 208 7.51 -3.78 9.28
N VAL A 209 6.34 -3.53 9.86
CA VAL A 209 6.18 -2.68 11.05
C VAL A 209 6.92 -3.27 12.26
N ILE A 210 6.76 -4.57 12.52
CA ILE A 210 7.41 -5.26 13.65
C ILE A 210 8.92 -5.34 13.44
N ALA A 211 9.40 -5.54 12.21
CA ALA A 211 10.83 -5.52 11.91
C ALA A 211 11.51 -4.19 12.28
N CYS A 212 10.80 -3.07 12.15
CA CYS A 212 11.29 -1.76 12.61
C CYS A 212 11.24 -1.62 14.15
N CYS A 213 10.34 -2.32 14.82
CA CYS A 213 10.13 -2.26 16.26
C CYS A 213 10.27 -3.67 16.88
N PRO A 214 11.49 -4.24 16.97
CA PRO A 214 11.68 -5.61 17.43
C PRO A 214 11.05 -5.82 18.82
N ALA A 215 10.27 -6.90 18.94
CA ALA A 215 9.71 -7.34 20.20
C ALA A 215 10.84 -7.71 21.17
N GLY A 216 10.92 -7.04 22.32
CA GLY A 216 11.76 -7.50 23.44
C GLY A 216 12.98 -6.65 23.80
N LEU A 217 13.33 -5.60 23.04
CA LEU A 217 14.40 -4.70 23.49
C LEU A 217 13.90 -3.79 24.62
N SER A 218 14.56 -3.84 25.77
CA SER A 218 14.32 -2.91 26.88
C SER A 218 14.52 -1.46 26.40
N ALA A 219 13.96 -0.47 27.12
CA ALA A 219 14.12 0.93 26.75
C ALA A 219 15.60 1.37 26.65
N GLY A 220 16.49 0.71 27.41
CA GLY A 220 17.94 0.90 27.35
C GLY A 220 18.56 0.32 26.08
N GLU A 221 18.24 -0.92 25.71
CA GLU A 221 18.79 -1.55 24.48
C GLU A 221 18.30 -0.85 23.21
N ARG A 222 17.09 -0.28 23.21
CA ARG A 222 16.58 0.57 22.12
C ARG A 222 17.35 1.88 21.97
N ALA A 223 17.89 2.43 23.07
CA ALA A 223 18.74 3.62 23.03
C ALA A 223 20.14 3.27 22.52
N GLN A 224 20.65 2.08 22.87
CA GLN A 224 21.98 1.61 22.50
C GLN A 224 22.08 1.22 21.02
N VAL A 225 21.12 0.46 20.48
CA VAL A 225 21.01 0.16 19.03
C VAL A 225 20.82 1.43 18.19
N ARG A 226 20.33 2.52 18.79
CA ARG A 226 20.18 3.83 18.15
C ARG A 226 21.43 4.71 18.26
N MET A 227 22.32 4.44 19.22
CA MET A 227 23.62 5.10 19.36
C MET A 227 24.68 4.44 18.46
N ASP A 228 24.55 3.14 18.21
CA ASP A 228 25.48 2.35 17.38
C ASP A 228 25.17 2.41 15.86
N ARG A 229 24.18 3.23 15.43
CA ARG A 229 23.87 3.55 14.03
C ARG A 229 24.05 5.04 13.75
#